data_AF-A0ABD3FQE1-F1
#
_entry.id   AF-A0ABD3FQE1-F1
#
_cell.length_a   1.000
_cell.length_b   1.000
_cell.length_c   1.000
_cell.angle_alpha   90.00
_cell.angle_beta   90.00
_cell.angle_gamma   90.00
#
_symmetry.space_group_name_H-M   'P 1'
#
loop_
_entity.id
_entity.type
_entity.pdbx_description
1 polymer ?
#
loop_
_entity_poly.entity_id
_entity_poly.type
_entity_poly.pdbx_seq_one_letter_code
_entity_poly.pdbx_strand_id
1 'polypeptide(L)'
;MMAQNSNVGSPRSITSVSRCSSGKRSVVYCMDNNASPVRTTSQPSQGEEEGVAKLFTAKQMLIAVWMSVGLIPLLLQGRSYLKFVTPHKISQAVIVPTTATKYTADMEKLCPMEGLVIAGAWWNVAVTHYYELEESRVCHFVVPQYNIHGNYVWGSELIAPSDTSPSSCAENSYYLEYYFYHGSIGYYAFYEEAVGTLCADDNIGYVLVRGLGTYDSNGSNLANNIGDSSYRRSYWYGLFGSVWIVYRSILLRRSYVSCQRYGRRCDHLHEPMLFKDAVVFVQESMRLAAHGARNYHRAALVYLLVEGLMSDLFMLIAQDGLLAKVQYISLGYNLSGVLSMLFEMVEAMNWMGEKLRCLVKRLLFNYETALLGELACSAAMQFYLTGLNKSSLKGSKPIAEAVSYYVWSLVGHGIIVLGIVFVITSIRALGAVISVRWTFGSFALLLTPCCVDTVIGPRCKLILLSGYVWEDGKLCYKAETLKAFGVLKIVEEDGTPFIAIHRLHWISIPPGDLMVFGELHGHNVTQCSERPCHGTVSMVRGTLGGSPGIISPSKAVLKKHMSIEPSQGS
;
A
#
# COMPACT_ATOMS: atom_id res chain seq x y z
N MET A 1 -33.66 -65.25 31.26
CA MET A 1 -33.91 -64.50 32.51
C MET A 1 -34.51 -63.17 32.10
N MET A 2 -35.83 -63.02 32.16
CA MET A 2 -36.59 -62.46 33.31
C MET A 2 -36.25 -60.97 33.57
N ALA A 3 -37.19 -60.02 33.60
CA ALA A 3 -38.67 -60.07 33.50
C ALA A 3 -39.20 -58.74 32.86
N GLN A 4 -40.35 -58.72 32.16
CA GLN A 4 -41.67 -58.19 32.63
C GLN A 4 -41.64 -56.78 33.27
N ASN A 5 -42.60 -55.86 33.09
CA ASN A 5 -43.93 -55.86 32.44
C ASN A 5 -44.34 -54.39 32.14
N SER A 6 -45.13 -54.06 31.10
CA SER A 6 -46.59 -53.74 31.13
C SER A 6 -47.00 -52.57 32.09
N ASN A 7 -47.96 -51.67 31.82
CA ASN A 7 -48.99 -51.59 30.77
C ASN A 7 -49.79 -50.24 30.82
N VAL A 8 -50.67 -50.00 29.83
CA VAL A 8 -51.91 -49.16 29.86
C VAL A 8 -51.81 -47.62 29.98
N GLY A 9 -52.54 -46.89 29.10
CA GLY A 9 -52.97 -45.49 29.32
C GLY A 9 -53.38 -44.71 28.04
N SER A 10 -54.68 -44.60 27.75
CA SER A 10 -55.28 -43.89 26.58
C SER A 10 -56.72 -43.46 26.95
N PRO A 11 -57.48 -42.58 26.23
CA PRO A 11 -57.18 -41.54 25.20
C PRO A 11 -57.87 -40.16 25.48
N ARG A 12 -57.94 -39.24 24.47
CA ARG A 12 -58.85 -38.04 24.34
C ARG A 12 -58.59 -36.85 25.31
N SER A 13 -58.93 -35.57 25.09
CA SER A 13 -59.22 -34.65 23.94
C SER A 13 -59.26 -33.20 24.56
N ILE A 14 -59.16 -32.03 23.90
CA ILE A 14 -59.19 -31.63 22.47
C ILE A 14 -58.35 -30.32 22.22
N THR A 15 -58.83 -29.40 21.36
CA THR A 15 -58.31 -28.07 20.90
C THR A 15 -57.93 -27.05 22.00
N SER A 16 -57.12 -25.99 21.79
CA SER A 16 -57.01 -25.13 20.58
C SER A 16 -55.69 -24.31 20.43
N VAL A 17 -55.36 -24.01 19.16
CA VAL A 17 -54.72 -22.79 18.60
C VAL A 17 -53.78 -21.92 19.47
N SER A 18 -52.49 -21.87 19.09
CA SER A 18 -51.85 -20.60 18.67
C SER A 18 -50.63 -20.81 17.75
N ARG A 19 -50.44 -19.93 16.77
CA ARG A 19 -49.21 -19.84 15.97
C ARG A 19 -48.20 -18.97 16.71
N CYS A 20 -46.97 -19.47 16.90
CA CYS A 20 -45.81 -18.59 17.01
C CYS A 20 -44.54 -19.34 16.58
N SER A 21 -44.15 -19.22 15.30
CA SER A 21 -42.93 -19.85 14.78
C SER A 21 -41.70 -19.03 15.18
N SER A 22 -41.03 -19.41 16.27
CA SER A 22 -39.77 -18.77 16.68
C SER A 22 -38.67 -19.03 15.65
N GLY A 23 -38.16 -17.97 15.01
CA GLY A 23 -36.98 -18.05 14.16
C GLY A 23 -35.77 -18.54 14.96
N LYS A 24 -35.13 -19.63 14.52
CA LYS A 24 -33.96 -20.21 15.19
C LYS A 24 -32.79 -19.22 15.16
N ARG A 25 -32.25 -18.88 16.33
CA ARG A 25 -31.04 -18.05 16.48
C ARG A 25 -29.80 -18.93 16.28
N SER A 26 -28.93 -18.59 15.32
CA SER A 26 -27.59 -19.17 15.19
C SER A 26 -26.64 -18.50 16.19
N VAL A 27 -25.88 -19.32 16.92
CA VAL A 27 -24.95 -18.90 17.97
C VAL A 27 -23.70 -19.76 17.88
N VAL A 28 -22.51 -19.16 17.97
CA VAL A 28 -21.22 -19.88 17.89
C VAL A 28 -20.41 -19.61 19.16
N TYR A 29 -20.06 -20.68 19.87
CA TYR A 29 -19.18 -20.65 21.03
C TYR A 29 -17.72 -20.42 20.61
N CYS A 30 -16.90 -19.87 21.52
CA CYS A 30 -15.45 -19.70 21.32
C CYS A 30 -14.66 -21.01 21.40
N MET A 31 -14.96 -21.98 20.52
CA MET A 31 -14.06 -23.09 20.20
C MET A 31 -14.02 -23.33 18.69
N ASP A 32 -12.83 -23.23 18.10
CA ASP A 32 -12.53 -23.59 16.70
C ASP A 32 -12.59 -25.12 16.52
N ASN A 33 -13.80 -25.70 16.55
CA ASN A 33 -13.98 -27.12 16.27
C ASN A 33 -14.03 -27.39 14.76
N ASN A 34 -12.98 -28.05 14.25
CA ASN A 34 -13.00 -28.71 12.95
C ASN A 34 -14.03 -29.86 12.97
N ALA A 35 -15.27 -29.59 12.54
CA ALA A 35 -16.30 -30.61 12.36
C ALA A 35 -17.03 -30.47 11.01
N SER A 36 -17.33 -31.61 10.40
CA SER A 36 -17.85 -31.76 9.03
C SER A 36 -19.29 -31.24 8.84
N PRO A 37 -19.70 -30.88 7.61
CA PRO A 37 -20.98 -30.21 7.37
C PRO A 37 -22.19 -31.16 7.47
N VAL A 38 -23.21 -30.74 8.22
CA VAL A 38 -24.54 -31.35 8.21
C VAL A 38 -25.35 -30.80 7.03
N ARG A 39 -25.98 -31.69 6.26
CA ARG A 39 -26.66 -31.39 5.00
C ARG A 39 -28.16 -31.18 5.25
N THR A 40 -28.72 -30.02 4.87
CA THR A 40 -30.19 -29.83 4.84
C THR A 40 -30.61 -29.02 3.62
N THR A 41 -31.73 -29.40 3.01
CA THR A 41 -32.16 -29.03 1.65
C THR A 41 -32.84 -27.66 1.58
N SER A 42 -32.63 -26.92 0.49
CA SER A 42 -33.24 -25.62 0.19
C SER A 42 -34.39 -25.71 -0.82
N GLN A 43 -35.40 -24.85 -0.68
CA GLN A 43 -36.37 -24.51 -1.74
C GLN A 43 -36.39 -22.99 -1.96
N PRO A 44 -36.58 -22.46 -3.20
CA PRO A 44 -36.31 -21.05 -3.50
C PRO A 44 -37.55 -20.20 -3.82
N SER A 45 -37.46 -18.89 -3.58
CA SER A 45 -38.30 -17.88 -4.24
C SER A 45 -37.59 -16.52 -4.34
N GLN A 46 -37.27 -16.15 -5.59
CA GLN A 46 -37.36 -14.83 -6.26
C GLN A 46 -36.66 -13.57 -5.72
N GLY A 47 -35.97 -12.88 -6.65
CA GLY A 47 -35.29 -11.59 -6.49
C GLY A 47 -34.07 -11.49 -7.43
N GLU A 48 -34.21 -10.88 -8.61
CA GLU A 48 -33.23 -11.06 -9.71
C GLU A 48 -31.91 -10.27 -9.56
N GLU A 49 -31.80 -9.32 -8.64
CA GLU A 49 -30.50 -8.71 -8.28
C GLU A 49 -29.71 -9.51 -7.23
N GLU A 50 -30.32 -10.48 -6.52
CA GLU A 50 -29.60 -11.37 -5.58
C GLU A 50 -28.77 -12.46 -6.31
N GLY A 51 -28.93 -12.62 -7.62
CA GLY A 51 -28.37 -13.76 -8.38
C GLY A 51 -26.85 -13.89 -8.29
N VAL A 52 -26.13 -12.77 -8.26
CA VAL A 52 -24.65 -12.77 -8.14
C VAL A 52 -24.21 -13.05 -6.70
N ALA A 53 -24.96 -12.59 -5.69
CA ALA A 53 -24.64 -12.80 -4.28
C ALA A 53 -24.88 -14.24 -3.81
N LYS A 54 -25.82 -14.97 -4.44
CA LYS A 54 -26.11 -16.39 -4.13
C LYS A 54 -25.13 -17.40 -4.74
N LEU A 55 -24.26 -16.99 -5.66
CA LEU A 55 -23.31 -17.88 -6.35
C LEU A 55 -22.01 -18.15 -5.57
N PHE A 56 -21.66 -17.31 -4.59
CA PHE A 56 -20.41 -17.43 -3.83
C PHE A 56 -20.65 -17.38 -2.31
N THR A 57 -20.07 -18.33 -1.60
CA THR A 57 -19.93 -18.27 -0.13
C THR A 57 -19.10 -17.05 0.29
N ALA A 58 -19.30 -16.57 1.52
CA ALA A 58 -18.52 -15.45 2.06
C ALA A 58 -17.02 -15.76 2.06
N LYS A 59 -16.67 -17.02 2.36
CA LYS A 59 -15.30 -17.54 2.21
C LYS A 59 -14.78 -17.43 0.78
N GLN A 60 -15.53 -17.84 -0.24
CA GLN A 60 -15.07 -17.76 -1.63
C GLN A 60 -14.86 -16.29 -2.07
N MET A 61 -15.79 -15.40 -1.73
CA MET A 61 -15.68 -13.96 -2.03
C MET A 61 -14.41 -13.35 -1.43
N LEU A 62 -14.17 -13.57 -0.13
CA LEU A 62 -12.98 -13.06 0.57
C LEU A 62 -11.67 -13.59 -0.02
N ILE A 63 -11.62 -14.88 -0.38
CA ILE A 63 -10.41 -15.48 -0.99
C ILE A 63 -10.19 -14.96 -2.42
N ALA A 64 -11.23 -14.78 -3.23
CA ALA A 64 -11.10 -14.19 -4.56
C ALA A 64 -10.57 -12.75 -4.50
N VAL A 65 -11.10 -11.94 -3.58
CA VAL A 65 -10.62 -10.57 -3.36
C VAL A 65 -9.18 -10.54 -2.81
N TRP A 66 -8.81 -11.46 -1.90
CA TRP A 66 -7.44 -11.61 -1.41
C TRP A 66 -6.43 -11.96 -2.50
N MET A 67 -6.80 -12.84 -3.46
CA MET A 67 -5.96 -13.14 -4.62
C MET A 67 -5.70 -11.86 -5.44
N SER A 68 -6.75 -11.10 -5.75
CA SER A 68 -6.67 -9.92 -6.61
C SER A 68 -5.94 -8.73 -5.97
N VAL A 69 -6.25 -8.40 -4.71
CA VAL A 69 -5.72 -7.20 -4.03
C VAL A 69 -4.44 -7.50 -3.23
N GLY A 70 -4.12 -8.77 -3.02
CA GLY A 70 -2.96 -9.22 -2.25
C GLY A 70 -1.92 -9.97 -3.08
N LEU A 71 -2.28 -11.13 -3.61
CA LEU A 71 -1.32 -12.03 -4.26
C LEU A 71 -0.77 -11.47 -5.58
N ILE A 72 -1.64 -10.90 -6.45
CA ILE A 72 -1.19 -10.34 -7.74
C ILE A 72 -0.15 -9.22 -7.54
N PRO A 73 -0.36 -8.21 -6.67
CA PRO A 73 0.67 -7.23 -6.34
C PRO A 73 1.99 -7.83 -5.81
N LEU A 74 1.93 -8.87 -4.96
CA LEU A 74 3.15 -9.54 -4.50
C LEU A 74 3.93 -10.20 -5.64
N LEU A 75 3.24 -10.86 -6.58
CA LEU A 75 3.88 -11.50 -7.74
C LEU A 75 4.53 -10.47 -8.67
N LEU A 76 3.89 -9.31 -8.88
CA LEU A 76 4.47 -8.20 -9.63
C LEU A 76 5.72 -7.63 -8.91
N GLN A 77 5.63 -7.38 -7.61
CA GLN A 77 6.74 -6.90 -6.79
C GLN A 77 7.92 -7.91 -6.76
N GLY A 78 7.63 -9.21 -6.68
CA GLY A 78 8.61 -10.28 -6.75
C GLY A 78 9.30 -10.38 -8.12
N ARG A 79 8.56 -10.20 -9.22
CA ARG A 79 9.12 -10.11 -10.57
C ARG A 79 10.07 -8.92 -10.72
N SER A 80 9.69 -7.74 -10.23
CA SER A 80 10.55 -6.55 -10.27
C SER A 80 11.82 -6.73 -9.42
N TYR A 81 11.69 -7.25 -8.20
CA TYR A 81 12.83 -7.61 -7.36
C TYR A 81 13.79 -8.60 -8.06
N LEU A 82 13.26 -9.65 -8.69
CA LEU A 82 14.07 -10.63 -9.42
C LEU A 82 14.85 -9.99 -10.59
N LYS A 83 14.25 -9.04 -11.32
CA LYS A 83 14.97 -8.29 -12.37
C LYS A 83 16.17 -7.52 -11.80
N PHE A 84 15.96 -6.80 -10.70
CA PHE A 84 17.00 -5.93 -10.12
C PHE A 84 18.10 -6.65 -9.35
N VAL A 85 17.80 -7.81 -8.74
CA VAL A 85 18.80 -8.62 -8.01
C VAL A 85 19.59 -9.56 -8.92
N THR A 86 19.12 -9.80 -10.16
CA THR A 86 19.84 -10.61 -11.14
C THR A 86 21.15 -9.90 -11.52
N PRO A 87 22.31 -10.60 -11.51
CA PRO A 87 23.57 -9.97 -11.91
C PRO A 87 23.53 -9.53 -13.37
N HIS A 88 23.97 -8.30 -13.62
CA HIS A 88 24.04 -7.70 -14.95
C HIS A 88 25.49 -7.48 -15.37
N LYS A 89 25.70 -7.18 -16.65
CA LYS A 89 27.01 -6.84 -17.24
C LYS A 89 26.83 -5.67 -18.19
N ILE A 90 27.81 -4.78 -18.24
CA ILE A 90 27.80 -3.58 -19.07
C ILE A 90 28.27 -3.93 -20.50
N SER A 91 27.57 -3.42 -21.52
CA SER A 91 28.01 -3.48 -22.93
C SER A 91 29.46 -3.01 -23.08
N GLN A 92 30.26 -3.75 -23.87
CA GLN A 92 31.69 -3.42 -24.01
C GLN A 92 31.94 -2.07 -24.70
N ALA A 93 31.06 -1.64 -25.60
CA ALA A 93 31.20 -0.38 -26.33
C ALA A 93 31.17 0.88 -25.43
N VAL A 94 30.54 0.80 -24.26
CA VAL A 94 30.33 1.92 -23.33
C VAL A 94 31.24 1.86 -22.08
N ILE A 95 32.11 0.85 -21.98
CA ILE A 95 33.12 0.75 -20.91
C ILE A 95 34.36 1.54 -21.33
N VAL A 96 34.92 2.29 -20.39
CA VAL A 96 36.14 3.07 -20.61
C VAL A 96 37.34 2.31 -20.01
N PRO A 97 38.43 2.06 -20.79
CA PRO A 97 39.67 1.50 -20.25
C PRO A 97 40.29 2.39 -19.17
N THR A 98 40.87 1.78 -18.14
CA THR A 98 41.53 2.51 -17.02
C THR A 98 42.71 3.39 -17.44
N THR A 99 43.24 3.19 -18.65
CA THR A 99 44.34 3.96 -19.25
C THR A 99 43.87 5.13 -20.11
N ALA A 100 42.56 5.29 -20.34
CA ALA A 100 42.04 6.32 -21.24
C ALA A 100 42.13 7.73 -20.64
N THR A 101 42.57 8.69 -21.44
CA THR A 101 42.67 10.10 -21.03
C THR A 101 41.28 10.74 -21.00
N LYS A 102 40.99 11.49 -19.93
CA LYS A 102 39.76 12.26 -19.77
C LYS A 102 39.88 13.63 -20.44
N TYR A 103 38.96 13.94 -21.34
CA TYR A 103 38.89 15.22 -22.07
C TYR A 103 37.62 16.01 -21.73
N THR A 104 37.72 17.35 -21.75
CA THR A 104 36.62 18.28 -21.41
C THR A 104 36.47 19.45 -22.40
N ALA A 105 37.21 19.46 -23.50
CA ALA A 105 37.16 20.51 -24.53
C ALA A 105 36.11 20.21 -25.62
N ASP A 106 35.45 21.24 -26.16
CA ASP A 106 34.46 21.14 -27.27
C ASP A 106 33.32 20.11 -27.06
N MET A 107 32.95 19.83 -25.81
CA MET A 107 31.97 18.78 -25.47
C MET A 107 30.63 18.91 -26.20
N GLU A 108 30.11 20.13 -26.37
CA GLU A 108 28.84 20.39 -27.07
C GLU A 108 28.84 19.93 -28.55
N LYS A 109 30.03 19.89 -29.19
CA LYS A 109 30.17 19.40 -30.58
C LYS A 109 30.48 17.91 -30.64
N LEU A 110 31.30 17.42 -29.71
CA LEU A 110 31.85 16.06 -29.73
C LEU A 110 30.92 15.03 -29.05
N CYS A 111 30.06 15.52 -28.16
CA CYS A 111 29.10 14.78 -27.36
C CYS A 111 27.78 15.59 -27.27
N PRO A 112 26.99 15.65 -28.35
CA PRO A 112 25.94 16.67 -28.50
C PRO A 112 24.64 16.38 -27.72
N MET A 113 24.51 15.26 -27.00
CA MET A 113 23.24 14.84 -26.40
C MET A 113 22.77 15.75 -25.26
N GLU A 114 21.63 16.42 -25.44
CA GLU A 114 21.01 17.32 -24.45
C GLU A 114 19.83 16.71 -23.68
N GLY A 115 19.22 15.66 -24.23
CA GLY A 115 18.04 15.03 -23.66
C GLY A 115 17.95 13.54 -23.96
N LEU A 116 17.23 12.83 -23.11
CA LEU A 116 16.86 11.43 -23.29
C LEU A 116 15.35 11.27 -23.16
N VAL A 117 14.75 10.48 -24.05
CA VAL A 117 13.37 10.03 -23.94
C VAL A 117 13.37 8.52 -23.66
N ILE A 118 12.93 8.17 -22.45
CA ILE A 118 12.91 6.79 -21.92
C ILE A 118 11.50 6.53 -21.39
N ALA A 119 10.87 5.44 -21.83
CA ALA A 119 9.48 5.09 -21.47
C ALA A 119 8.48 6.26 -21.59
N GLY A 120 8.59 7.05 -22.67
CA GLY A 120 7.75 8.23 -22.91
C GLY A 120 7.98 9.43 -21.97
N ALA A 121 8.99 9.38 -21.09
CA ALA A 121 9.37 10.46 -20.19
C ALA A 121 10.66 11.15 -20.65
N TRP A 122 10.68 12.48 -20.56
CA TRP A 122 11.86 13.31 -20.86
C TRP A 122 12.82 13.41 -19.66
N TRP A 123 14.12 13.26 -19.91
CA TRP A 123 15.20 13.42 -18.94
C TRP A 123 16.26 14.41 -19.45
N ASN A 124 16.76 15.26 -18.55
CA ASN A 124 17.76 16.27 -18.90
C ASN A 124 19.17 15.68 -18.89
N VAL A 125 19.86 15.72 -20.02
CA VAL A 125 21.24 15.24 -20.09
C VAL A 125 22.20 16.42 -19.90
N ALA A 126 23.27 16.18 -19.16
CA ALA A 126 24.40 17.08 -19.06
C ALA A 126 25.70 16.29 -19.27
N VAL A 127 26.40 16.55 -20.38
CA VAL A 127 27.74 16.00 -20.60
C VAL A 127 28.75 16.68 -19.68
N THR A 128 29.74 15.92 -19.23
CA THR A 128 30.75 16.36 -18.26
C THR A 128 32.19 16.12 -18.71
N HIS A 129 32.42 15.09 -19.54
CA HIS A 129 33.70 14.74 -20.14
C HIS A 129 33.51 13.63 -21.18
N TYR A 130 34.56 13.34 -21.95
CA TYR A 130 34.63 12.18 -22.84
C TYR A 130 36.01 11.53 -22.82
N TYR A 131 36.07 10.37 -23.44
CA TYR A 131 37.26 9.56 -23.66
C TYR A 131 37.34 9.23 -25.16
N GLU A 132 38.51 9.40 -25.75
CA GLU A 132 38.78 8.93 -27.11
C GLU A 132 39.44 7.56 -27.05
N LEU A 133 38.84 6.59 -27.76
CA LEU A 133 39.31 5.23 -27.91
C LEU A 133 39.67 5.00 -29.39
N GLU A 134 40.37 3.91 -29.71
CA GLU A 134 40.89 3.65 -31.06
C GLU A 134 39.78 3.58 -32.14
N GLU A 135 38.60 3.08 -31.77
CA GLU A 135 37.46 2.86 -32.69
C GLU A 135 36.21 3.71 -32.36
N SER A 136 36.20 4.45 -31.23
CA SER A 136 35.00 5.17 -30.78
C SER A 136 35.29 6.31 -29.79
N ARG A 137 34.29 7.17 -29.55
CA ARG A 137 34.29 8.16 -28.46
C ARG A 137 33.23 7.79 -27.43
N VAL A 138 33.63 7.68 -26.17
CA VAL A 138 32.71 7.44 -25.05
C VAL A 138 32.47 8.74 -24.29
N CYS A 139 31.22 9.19 -24.24
CA CYS A 139 30.81 10.43 -23.59
C CYS A 139 30.19 10.14 -22.22
N HIS A 140 30.72 10.72 -21.14
CA HIS A 140 30.14 10.58 -19.80
C HIS A 140 29.14 11.71 -19.51
N PHE A 141 27.93 11.30 -19.17
CA PHE A 141 26.79 12.16 -18.91
C PHE A 141 26.23 11.99 -17.50
N VAL A 142 25.48 13.01 -17.07
CA VAL A 142 24.71 12.99 -15.82
C VAL A 142 23.29 13.47 -16.07
N VAL A 143 22.36 13.05 -15.21
CA VAL A 143 21.06 13.73 -15.02
C VAL A 143 21.13 14.41 -13.65
N PRO A 144 21.50 15.71 -13.58
CA PRO A 144 21.90 16.35 -12.33
C PRO A 144 20.87 16.24 -11.20
N GLN A 145 19.59 16.31 -11.58
CA GLN A 145 18.43 16.34 -10.69
C GLN A 145 18.19 15.01 -9.94
N TYR A 146 18.82 13.91 -10.37
CA TYR A 146 18.49 12.56 -9.92
C TYR A 146 19.71 11.69 -9.58
N ASN A 147 20.92 12.23 -9.49
CA ASN A 147 22.13 11.45 -9.17
C ASN A 147 22.29 10.25 -10.12
N ILE A 148 22.08 10.51 -11.42
CA ILE A 148 22.30 9.55 -12.50
C ILE A 148 23.66 9.84 -13.12
N HIS A 149 24.46 8.80 -13.29
CA HIS A 149 25.79 8.84 -13.91
C HIS A 149 25.91 7.70 -14.93
N GLY A 150 26.39 7.99 -16.12
CA GLY A 150 26.42 7.01 -17.20
C GLY A 150 27.36 7.39 -18.35
N ASN A 151 27.61 6.41 -19.21
CA ASN A 151 28.37 6.57 -20.44
C ASN A 151 27.47 6.26 -21.63
N TYR A 152 27.64 7.00 -22.71
CA TYR A 152 27.04 6.69 -24.00
C TYR A 152 28.06 6.73 -25.13
N VAL A 153 27.77 5.96 -26.18
CA VAL A 153 28.42 6.03 -27.49
C VAL A 153 27.36 6.29 -28.55
N TRP A 154 27.75 6.96 -29.63
CA TRP A 154 26.89 7.16 -30.79
C TRP A 154 27.66 6.85 -32.08
N GLY A 155 26.95 6.35 -33.09
CA GLY A 155 27.53 5.92 -34.36
C GLY A 155 27.78 7.07 -35.33
N SER A 156 28.75 6.91 -36.23
CA SER A 156 29.04 7.88 -37.30
C SER A 156 28.16 7.73 -38.55
N GLU A 157 27.42 6.63 -38.67
CA GLU A 157 26.55 6.33 -39.81
C GLU A 157 25.08 6.64 -39.49
N LEU A 158 24.37 7.15 -40.49
CA LEU A 158 22.92 7.35 -40.44
C LEU A 158 22.21 6.00 -40.46
N ILE A 159 21.25 5.81 -39.55
CA ILE A 159 20.42 4.62 -39.46
C ILE A 159 18.94 4.99 -39.39
N ALA A 160 18.06 3.99 -39.60
CA ALA A 160 16.64 4.18 -39.40
C ALA A 160 16.34 4.62 -37.95
N PRO A 161 15.40 5.56 -37.73
CA PRO A 161 15.01 6.02 -36.40
C PRO A 161 14.47 4.88 -35.53
N SER A 162 14.64 5.02 -34.21
CA SER A 162 13.96 4.15 -33.24
C SER A 162 12.43 4.31 -33.33
N ASP A 163 11.68 3.25 -33.02
CA ASP A 163 10.20 3.26 -32.96
C ASP A 163 9.64 4.34 -32.01
N THR A 164 10.45 4.86 -31.07
CA THR A 164 10.09 5.92 -30.13
C THR A 164 10.44 7.34 -30.59
N SER A 165 11.10 7.48 -31.76
CA SER A 165 11.48 8.77 -32.33
C SER A 165 10.29 9.50 -32.99
N PRO A 166 10.24 10.84 -32.95
CA PRO A 166 9.26 11.61 -33.72
C PRO A 166 9.56 11.55 -35.21
N SER A 167 8.53 11.75 -36.04
CA SER A 167 8.65 11.73 -37.51
C SER A 167 9.60 12.78 -38.09
N SER A 168 9.94 13.83 -37.32
CA SER A 168 10.97 14.82 -37.71
C SER A 168 12.37 14.21 -37.81
N CYS A 169 12.67 13.18 -37.01
CA CYS A 169 14.01 12.59 -36.91
C CYS A 169 14.27 11.46 -37.93
N ALA A 170 13.40 11.31 -38.94
CA ALA A 170 13.40 10.14 -39.83
C ALA A 170 14.64 10.03 -40.73
N GLU A 171 15.27 11.15 -41.09
CA GLU A 171 16.41 11.21 -42.02
C GLU A 171 17.75 11.56 -41.34
N ASN A 172 17.74 11.96 -40.07
CA ASN A 172 18.92 12.47 -39.34
C ASN A 172 19.11 11.79 -37.98
N SER A 173 19.02 10.45 -37.98
CA SER A 173 19.18 9.59 -36.80
C SER A 173 20.47 8.77 -36.86
N TYR A 174 21.22 8.76 -35.75
CA TYR A 174 22.45 7.99 -35.57
C TYR A 174 22.26 6.91 -34.51
N TYR A 175 23.01 5.81 -34.58
CA TYR A 175 22.99 4.78 -33.53
C TYR A 175 23.34 5.37 -32.16
N LEU A 176 22.64 4.93 -31.11
CA LEU A 176 22.91 5.31 -29.72
C LEU A 176 22.84 4.09 -28.80
N GLU A 177 23.89 3.86 -28.01
CA GLU A 177 23.91 2.90 -26.90
C GLU A 177 24.43 3.60 -25.64
N TYR A 178 23.77 3.37 -24.50
CA TYR A 178 24.25 3.86 -23.21
C TYR A 178 23.99 2.88 -22.08
N TYR A 179 24.72 3.07 -20.98
CA TYR A 179 24.27 2.65 -19.66
C TYR A 179 24.27 3.83 -18.69
N PHE A 180 23.44 3.75 -17.66
CA PHE A 180 23.60 4.59 -16.48
C PHE A 180 23.34 3.82 -15.18
N TYR A 181 23.79 4.43 -14.09
CA TYR A 181 23.41 4.06 -12.74
C TYR A 181 22.71 5.25 -12.06
N HIS A 182 21.54 5.00 -11.50
CA HIS A 182 20.74 5.95 -10.74
C HIS A 182 20.86 5.65 -9.24
N GLY A 183 21.55 6.52 -8.49
CA GLY A 183 21.81 6.29 -7.06
C GLY A 183 20.57 6.41 -6.19
N SER A 184 20.33 5.40 -5.35
CA SER A 184 19.22 5.35 -4.40
C SER A 184 19.52 6.13 -3.10
N ILE A 185 18.63 6.05 -2.10
CA ILE A 185 18.88 6.52 -0.72
C ILE A 185 19.76 5.51 0.04
N GLY A 186 19.67 4.22 -0.29
CA GLY A 186 20.58 3.18 0.22
C GLY A 186 21.97 3.24 -0.43
N TYR A 187 22.89 2.38 0.04
CA TYR A 187 24.22 2.23 -0.58
C TYR A 187 24.15 1.34 -1.85
N TYR A 188 23.30 1.73 -2.80
CA TYR A 188 23.20 1.08 -4.11
C TYR A 188 22.64 2.04 -5.17
N ALA A 189 22.81 1.67 -6.43
CA ALA A 189 22.24 2.34 -7.58
C ALA A 189 21.48 1.33 -8.47
N PHE A 190 20.39 1.78 -9.08
CA PHE A 190 19.69 1.05 -10.14
C PHE A 190 20.45 1.18 -11.45
N TYR A 191 20.64 0.07 -12.15
CA TYR A 191 21.27 0.03 -13.47
C TYR A 191 20.20 0.02 -14.56
N GLU A 192 20.44 0.81 -15.61
CA GLU A 192 19.74 0.73 -16.88
C GLU A 192 20.76 0.70 -18.02
N GLU A 193 20.44 -0.08 -19.05
CA GLU A 193 21.12 -0.08 -20.34
C GLU A 193 20.08 0.00 -21.45
N ALA A 194 20.28 0.88 -22.41
CA ALA A 194 19.32 1.14 -23.47
C ALA A 194 20.01 1.36 -24.83
N VAL A 195 19.28 1.06 -25.89
CA VAL A 195 19.71 1.21 -27.29
C VAL A 195 18.62 1.91 -28.07
N GLY A 196 19.01 2.75 -29.03
CA GLY A 196 18.08 3.43 -29.94
C GLY A 196 18.81 4.38 -30.87
N THR A 197 18.27 5.58 -31.03
CA THR A 197 18.82 6.59 -31.93
C THR A 197 19.00 7.96 -31.28
N LEU A 198 20.10 8.61 -31.59
CA LEU A 198 20.33 10.04 -31.34
C LEU A 198 19.88 10.81 -32.58
N CYS A 199 18.91 11.70 -32.43
CA CYS A 199 18.47 12.60 -33.50
C CYS A 199 19.33 13.86 -33.47
N ALA A 200 19.94 14.22 -34.60
CA ALA A 200 20.86 15.36 -34.67
C ALA A 200 20.16 16.70 -34.97
N ASP A 201 18.87 16.68 -35.32
CA ASP A 201 18.06 17.91 -35.49
C ASP A 201 17.68 18.54 -34.14
N ASP A 202 17.56 17.72 -33.09
CA ASP A 202 17.05 18.12 -31.78
C ASP A 202 17.97 17.71 -30.60
N ASN A 203 19.06 17.01 -30.89
CA ASN A 203 20.07 16.51 -29.93
C ASN A 203 19.51 15.57 -28.85
N ILE A 204 18.46 14.80 -29.17
CA ILE A 204 17.76 13.93 -28.23
C ILE A 204 17.97 12.45 -28.56
N GLY A 205 18.29 11.67 -27.53
CA GLY A 205 18.32 10.21 -27.62
C GLY A 205 16.93 9.60 -27.38
N TYR A 206 16.42 8.89 -28.37
CA TYR A 206 15.17 8.13 -28.33
C TYR A 206 15.50 6.64 -28.25
N VAL A 207 15.19 6.00 -27.12
CA VAL A 207 15.73 4.67 -26.80
C VAL A 207 14.71 3.69 -26.26
N LEU A 208 15.09 2.41 -26.29
CA LEU A 208 14.39 1.29 -25.67
C LEU A 208 15.32 0.57 -24.69
N VAL A 209 14.82 0.33 -23.48
CA VAL A 209 15.58 -0.31 -22.40
C VAL A 209 15.83 -1.79 -22.71
N ARG A 210 17.11 -2.17 -22.71
CA ARG A 210 17.61 -3.53 -22.99
C ARG A 210 17.99 -4.28 -21.71
N GLY A 211 18.60 -3.58 -20.75
CA GLY A 211 19.15 -4.16 -19.52
C GLY A 211 18.68 -3.43 -18.26
N LEU A 212 18.52 -4.19 -17.17
CA LEU A 212 18.19 -3.70 -15.84
C LEU A 212 19.00 -4.48 -14.80
N GLY A 213 19.29 -3.85 -13.67
CA GLY A 213 20.04 -4.47 -12.56
C GLY A 213 20.25 -3.50 -11.39
N THR A 214 21.16 -3.83 -10.47
CA THR A 214 21.56 -2.96 -9.36
C THR A 214 23.03 -3.17 -9.00
N TYR A 215 23.69 -2.15 -8.43
CA TYR A 215 25.09 -2.26 -7.99
C TYR A 215 25.34 -1.49 -6.69
N ASP A 216 26.20 -2.00 -5.81
CA ASP A 216 26.56 -1.37 -4.53
C ASP A 216 27.52 -0.18 -4.73
N SER A 217 26.99 0.94 -5.22
CA SER A 217 27.72 2.18 -5.44
C SER A 217 26.80 3.39 -5.30
N ASN A 218 27.29 4.49 -4.73
CA ASN A 218 26.56 5.76 -4.63
C ASN A 218 27.54 6.95 -4.48
N GLY A 219 27.04 8.18 -4.56
CA GLY A 219 27.82 9.40 -4.35
C GLY A 219 29.04 9.53 -5.27
N SER A 220 30.21 9.88 -4.70
CA SER A 220 31.46 10.05 -5.46
C SER A 220 31.95 8.77 -6.16
N ASN A 221 31.69 7.59 -5.58
CA ASN A 221 32.06 6.31 -6.19
C ASN A 221 31.21 6.02 -7.45
N LEU A 222 29.95 6.46 -7.44
CA LEU A 222 29.06 6.41 -8.59
C LEU A 222 29.49 7.41 -9.67
N ALA A 223 29.83 8.65 -9.28
CA ALA A 223 30.23 9.70 -10.21
C ALA A 223 31.56 9.46 -10.95
N ASN A 224 32.40 8.56 -10.44
CA ASN A 224 33.67 8.16 -11.05
C ASN A 224 33.63 6.74 -11.65
N ASN A 225 32.44 6.15 -11.84
CA ASN A 225 32.31 4.76 -12.28
C ASN A 225 32.42 4.60 -13.81
N ILE A 226 33.62 4.26 -14.28
CA ILE A 226 33.97 4.05 -15.70
C ILE A 226 33.47 2.73 -16.33
N GLY A 227 32.75 1.90 -15.55
CA GLY A 227 32.34 0.56 -15.96
C GLY A 227 33.45 -0.49 -15.81
N ASP A 228 33.09 -1.77 -15.96
CA ASP A 228 34.02 -2.89 -16.12
C ASP A 228 33.29 -4.08 -16.80
N SER A 229 34.05 -5.08 -17.22
CA SER A 229 33.54 -6.25 -17.96
C SER A 229 33.07 -7.42 -17.06
N SER A 230 33.03 -7.22 -15.74
CA SER A 230 32.59 -8.24 -14.78
C SER A 230 31.07 -8.28 -14.61
N TYR A 231 30.58 -9.30 -13.90
CA TYR A 231 29.18 -9.34 -13.46
C TYR A 231 29.00 -8.52 -12.20
N ARG A 232 28.14 -7.50 -12.28
CA ARG A 232 27.80 -6.59 -11.18
C ARG A 232 26.44 -6.97 -10.58
N ARG A 233 26.30 -6.77 -9.27
CA ARG A 233 25.03 -6.90 -8.51
C ARG A 233 25.09 -6.05 -7.24
N SER A 234 23.93 -5.75 -6.64
CA SER A 234 23.85 -5.16 -5.30
C SER A 234 23.50 -6.22 -4.26
N TYR A 235 24.38 -6.42 -3.29
CA TYR A 235 24.07 -7.21 -2.09
C TYR A 235 23.17 -6.43 -1.14
N TRP A 236 23.26 -5.09 -1.12
CA TRP A 236 22.38 -4.23 -0.31
C TRP A 236 20.92 -4.38 -0.73
N TYR A 237 20.63 -4.14 -2.01
CA TYR A 237 19.31 -4.31 -2.61
C TYR A 237 18.82 -5.76 -2.46
N GLY A 238 19.70 -6.73 -2.74
CA GLY A 238 19.40 -8.15 -2.59
C GLY A 238 18.90 -8.48 -1.18
N LEU A 239 19.61 -8.02 -0.14
CA LEU A 239 19.25 -8.23 1.26
C LEU A 239 17.95 -7.53 1.64
N PHE A 240 17.86 -6.21 1.51
CA PHE A 240 16.68 -5.45 1.98
C PHE A 240 15.42 -5.76 1.16
N GLY A 241 15.55 -5.97 -0.15
CA GLY A 241 14.47 -6.46 -1.00
C GLY A 241 14.00 -7.85 -0.60
N SER A 242 14.91 -8.79 -0.27
CA SER A 242 14.51 -10.12 0.21
C SER A 242 13.73 -10.06 1.53
N VAL A 243 14.19 -9.24 2.50
CA VAL A 243 13.51 -9.02 3.79
C VAL A 243 12.11 -8.46 3.57
N TRP A 244 11.95 -7.52 2.64
CA TRP A 244 10.66 -6.94 2.29
C TRP A 244 9.71 -7.95 1.64
N ILE A 245 10.17 -8.73 0.65
CA ILE A 245 9.37 -9.78 0.00
C ILE A 245 8.95 -10.86 1.00
N VAL A 246 9.84 -11.29 1.89
CA VAL A 246 9.53 -12.25 2.96
C VAL A 246 8.49 -11.67 3.92
N TYR A 247 8.65 -10.41 4.34
CA TYR A 247 7.69 -9.74 5.21
C TYR A 247 6.29 -9.66 4.58
N ARG A 248 6.20 -9.23 3.32
CA ARG A 248 4.95 -9.13 2.56
C ARG A 248 4.29 -10.51 2.38
N SER A 249 5.09 -11.56 2.19
CA SER A 249 4.62 -12.95 2.10
C SER A 249 4.04 -13.46 3.43
N ILE A 250 4.68 -13.17 4.56
CA ILE A 250 4.17 -13.49 5.91
C ILE A 250 2.85 -12.75 6.19
N LEU A 251 2.80 -11.46 5.86
CA LEU A 251 1.60 -10.63 5.98
C LEU A 251 0.44 -11.19 5.13
N LEU A 252 0.70 -11.59 3.90
CA LEU A 252 -0.32 -12.18 3.02
C LEU A 252 -0.81 -13.54 3.52
N ARG A 253 0.09 -14.40 4.04
CA ARG A 253 -0.30 -15.64 4.73
C ARG A 253 -1.20 -15.38 5.94
N ARG A 254 -0.87 -14.36 6.76
CA ARG A 254 -1.70 -13.94 7.90
C ARG A 254 -3.09 -13.47 7.46
N SER A 255 -3.13 -12.63 6.42
CA SER A 255 -4.38 -12.15 5.82
C SER A 255 -5.22 -13.30 5.25
N TYR A 256 -4.63 -14.25 4.54
CA TYR A 256 -5.31 -15.44 4.01
C TYR A 256 -6.03 -16.22 5.11
N VAL A 257 -5.34 -16.51 6.24
CA VAL A 257 -5.95 -17.25 7.35
C VAL A 257 -7.06 -16.45 8.01
N SER A 258 -6.89 -15.12 8.17
CA SER A 258 -7.94 -14.23 8.68
C SER A 258 -9.19 -14.25 7.79
N CYS A 259 -9.01 -14.09 6.47
CA CYS A 259 -10.09 -14.17 5.48
C CYS A 259 -10.76 -15.55 5.48
N GLN A 260 -9.99 -16.63 5.63
CA GLN A 260 -10.52 -17.98 5.68
C GLN A 260 -11.34 -18.25 6.95
N ARG A 261 -10.86 -17.81 8.13
CA ARG A 261 -11.59 -17.93 9.41
C ARG A 261 -12.84 -17.08 9.41
N TYR A 262 -12.72 -15.82 9.02
CA TYR A 262 -13.84 -14.88 9.00
C TYR A 262 -14.92 -15.29 8.01
N GLY A 263 -14.53 -15.66 6.78
CA GLY A 263 -15.45 -16.18 5.76
C GLY A 263 -16.21 -17.43 6.22
N ARG A 264 -15.51 -18.41 6.81
CA ARG A 264 -16.17 -19.58 7.43
C ARG A 264 -17.18 -19.14 8.50
N ARG A 265 -16.83 -18.17 9.37
CA ARG A 265 -17.75 -17.70 10.43
C ARG A 265 -18.99 -17.03 9.85
N CYS A 266 -18.85 -16.21 8.80
CA CYS A 266 -19.97 -15.65 8.06
C CYS A 266 -20.87 -16.74 7.46
N ASP A 267 -20.27 -17.75 6.80
CA ASP A 267 -21.01 -18.89 6.23
C ASP A 267 -21.82 -19.65 7.32
N HIS A 268 -21.22 -19.93 8.49
CA HIS A 268 -21.93 -20.59 9.61
C HIS A 268 -23.05 -19.74 10.19
N LEU A 269 -22.85 -18.42 10.29
CA LEU A 269 -23.86 -17.49 10.78
C LEU A 269 -24.96 -17.17 9.74
N HIS A 270 -24.84 -17.69 8.51
CA HIS A 270 -25.71 -17.44 7.37
C HIS A 270 -25.73 -15.95 6.96
N GLU A 271 -24.55 -15.33 7.04
CA GLU A 271 -24.32 -13.90 6.86
C GLU A 271 -23.64 -13.66 5.50
N PRO A 272 -24.34 -13.10 4.49
CA PRO A 272 -23.77 -12.89 3.15
C PRO A 272 -22.63 -11.86 3.19
N MET A 273 -21.71 -11.93 2.23
CA MET A 273 -20.59 -10.98 2.09
C MET A 273 -20.66 -10.30 0.73
N LEU A 274 -20.95 -9.00 0.72
CA LEU A 274 -20.92 -8.21 -0.51
C LEU A 274 -19.46 -8.00 -0.95
N PHE A 275 -19.24 -7.84 -2.26
CA PHE A 275 -17.90 -7.61 -2.82
C PHE A 275 -17.20 -6.40 -2.18
N LYS A 276 -17.94 -5.31 -1.96
CA LYS A 276 -17.45 -4.09 -1.31
C LYS A 276 -16.94 -4.36 0.12
N ASP A 277 -17.71 -5.10 0.92
CA ASP A 277 -17.37 -5.43 2.30
C ASP A 277 -16.18 -6.39 2.36
N ALA A 278 -16.10 -7.33 1.41
CA ALA A 278 -14.95 -8.20 1.24
C ALA A 278 -13.67 -7.42 0.91
N VAL A 279 -13.73 -6.39 0.06
CA VAL A 279 -12.58 -5.51 -0.24
C VAL A 279 -12.12 -4.77 1.02
N VAL A 280 -13.04 -4.20 1.80
CA VAL A 280 -12.72 -3.54 3.08
C VAL A 280 -12.05 -4.52 4.06
N PHE A 281 -12.64 -5.69 4.31
CA PHE A 281 -12.09 -6.68 5.24
C PHE A 281 -10.70 -7.17 4.79
N VAL A 282 -10.55 -7.48 3.51
CA VAL A 282 -9.27 -7.94 2.94
C VAL A 282 -8.21 -6.87 3.10
N GLN A 283 -8.50 -5.60 2.81
CA GLN A 283 -7.54 -4.50 2.96
C GLN A 283 -7.14 -4.23 4.42
N GLU A 284 -8.08 -4.29 5.38
CA GLU A 284 -7.73 -4.24 6.82
C GLU A 284 -6.88 -5.44 7.26
N SER A 285 -7.19 -6.66 6.81
CA SER A 285 -6.42 -7.85 7.19
C SER A 285 -4.97 -7.84 6.66
N MET A 286 -4.74 -7.14 5.55
CA MET A 286 -3.42 -6.89 4.93
C MET A 286 -2.71 -5.65 5.47
N ARG A 287 -3.17 -5.07 6.59
CA ARG A 287 -2.50 -3.93 7.22
C ARG A 287 -1.04 -4.24 7.56
N LEU A 288 -0.16 -3.30 7.22
CA LEU A 288 1.30 -3.44 7.33
C LEU A 288 1.77 -3.56 8.79
N ALA A 289 1.22 -2.78 9.73
CA ALA A 289 1.58 -2.84 11.13
C ALA A 289 0.72 -3.87 11.90
N ALA A 290 1.31 -4.57 12.87
CA ALA A 290 0.58 -5.40 13.81
C ALA A 290 -0.09 -4.57 14.94
N HIS A 291 -1.07 -5.16 15.63
CA HIS A 291 -1.69 -4.54 16.80
C HIS A 291 -0.67 -4.36 17.92
N GLY A 292 -0.60 -3.14 18.48
CA GLY A 292 0.41 -2.76 19.47
C GLY A 292 1.78 -2.37 18.89
N ALA A 293 1.92 -2.22 17.57
CA ALA A 293 3.13 -1.68 16.97
C ALA A 293 3.48 -0.30 17.54
N ARG A 294 4.74 -0.14 17.99
CA ARG A 294 5.36 1.15 18.35
C ARG A 294 5.88 1.88 17.11
N ASN A 295 6.06 3.20 17.20
CA ASN A 295 6.46 4.03 16.04
C ASN A 295 7.84 3.68 15.44
N TYR A 296 8.79 3.12 16.19
CA TYR A 296 10.04 2.62 15.58
C TYR A 296 9.82 1.41 14.67
N HIS A 297 8.86 0.53 14.98
CA HIS A 297 8.48 -0.55 14.07
C HIS A 297 7.82 0.02 12.79
N ARG A 298 6.95 1.04 12.95
CA ARG A 298 6.35 1.73 11.80
C ARG A 298 7.41 2.41 10.93
N ALA A 299 8.40 3.06 11.53
CA ALA A 299 9.52 3.67 10.80
C ALA A 299 10.34 2.62 10.01
N ALA A 300 10.61 1.45 10.59
CA ALA A 300 11.27 0.36 9.88
C ALA A 300 10.43 -0.17 8.70
N LEU A 301 9.10 -0.23 8.85
CA LEU A 301 8.19 -0.56 7.74
C LEU A 301 8.15 0.53 6.66
N VAL A 302 8.17 1.82 7.03
CA VAL A 302 8.26 2.92 6.07
C VAL A 302 9.56 2.81 5.26
N TYR A 303 10.69 2.52 5.90
CA TYR A 303 11.96 2.32 5.19
C TYR A 303 11.88 1.21 4.14
N LEU A 304 11.45 0.00 4.52
CA LEU A 304 11.31 -1.13 3.58
C LEU A 304 10.28 -0.83 2.46
N LEU A 305 9.23 -0.07 2.78
CA LEU A 305 8.21 0.34 1.80
C LEU A 305 8.74 1.39 0.81
N VAL A 306 9.64 2.28 1.23
CA VAL A 306 10.34 3.24 0.35
C VAL A 306 11.31 2.51 -0.58
N GLU A 307 12.09 1.54 -0.09
CA GLU A 307 12.96 0.70 -0.95
C GLU A 307 12.13 -0.06 -2.02
N GLY A 308 10.95 -0.57 -1.64
CA GLY A 308 10.00 -1.14 -2.59
C GLY A 308 9.40 -0.12 -3.57
N LEU A 309 9.08 1.09 -3.11
CA LEU A 309 8.55 2.18 -3.94
C LEU A 309 9.56 2.63 -5.00
N MET A 310 10.84 2.79 -4.64
CA MET A 310 11.90 3.17 -5.58
C MET A 310 12.06 2.14 -6.71
N SER A 311 11.92 0.85 -6.40
CA SER A 311 11.94 -0.22 -7.41
C SER A 311 10.77 -0.11 -8.40
N ASP A 312 9.56 0.18 -7.91
CA ASP A 312 8.37 0.35 -8.75
C ASP A 312 8.45 1.63 -9.60
N LEU A 313 8.98 2.72 -9.04
CA LEU A 313 9.20 3.98 -9.75
C LEU A 313 10.26 3.83 -10.85
N PHE A 314 11.35 3.10 -10.59
CA PHE A 314 12.36 2.84 -11.62
C PHE A 314 11.82 1.98 -12.77
N MET A 315 11.02 0.95 -12.44
CA MET A 315 10.36 0.12 -13.46
C MET A 315 9.37 0.89 -14.32
N LEU A 316 8.76 1.95 -13.80
CA LEU A 316 7.82 2.82 -14.52
C LEU A 316 8.54 3.66 -15.59
N ILE A 317 9.75 4.15 -15.28
CA ILE A 317 10.55 4.98 -16.19
C ILE A 317 11.42 4.16 -17.16
N ALA A 318 11.61 2.87 -16.89
CA ALA A 318 12.47 1.97 -17.66
C ALA A 318 11.72 0.81 -18.35
N GLN A 319 10.38 0.85 -18.41
CA GLN A 319 9.57 -0.15 -19.12
C GLN A 319 8.45 0.55 -19.89
N ASP A 320 8.27 0.19 -21.15
CA ASP A 320 7.11 0.61 -21.95
C ASP A 320 5.99 -0.44 -22.01
N GLY A 321 4.82 0.00 -22.48
CA GLY A 321 3.70 -0.87 -22.88
C GLY A 321 2.75 -1.30 -21.75
N LEU A 322 1.97 -2.36 -22.01
CA LEU A 322 0.87 -2.78 -21.13
C LEU A 322 1.35 -3.25 -19.75
N LEU A 323 2.55 -3.84 -19.64
CA LEU A 323 3.09 -4.30 -18.36
C LEU A 323 3.51 -3.12 -17.46
N ALA A 324 4.05 -2.05 -18.03
CA ALA A 324 4.31 -0.81 -17.30
C ALA A 324 3.00 -0.19 -16.77
N LYS A 325 1.93 -0.24 -17.57
CA LYS A 325 0.59 0.19 -17.15
C LYS A 325 0.01 -0.63 -15.99
N VAL A 326 0.45 -1.87 -15.78
CA VAL A 326 0.09 -2.68 -14.61
C VAL A 326 0.95 -2.31 -13.39
N GLN A 327 2.23 -1.94 -13.58
CA GLN A 327 3.11 -1.52 -12.48
C GLN A 327 2.60 -0.25 -11.77
N TYR A 328 1.91 0.64 -12.49
CA TYR A 328 1.16 1.77 -11.92
C TYR A 328 0.23 1.39 -10.75
N ILE A 329 -0.39 0.21 -10.79
CA ILE A 329 -1.27 -0.28 -9.71
C ILE A 329 -0.43 -0.63 -8.45
N SER A 330 0.76 -1.23 -8.63
CA SER A 330 1.69 -1.51 -7.53
C SER A 330 2.23 -0.22 -6.90
N LEU A 331 2.62 0.75 -7.73
CA LEU A 331 3.10 2.06 -7.27
C LEU A 331 2.04 2.77 -6.42
N GLY A 332 0.80 2.87 -6.93
CA GLY A 332 -0.32 3.46 -6.20
C GLY A 332 -0.59 2.76 -4.87
N TYR A 333 -0.58 1.42 -4.84
CA TYR A 333 -0.75 0.65 -3.61
C TYR A 333 0.36 0.95 -2.58
N ASN A 334 1.63 0.93 -3.00
CA ASN A 334 2.77 1.14 -2.10
C ASN A 334 2.77 2.57 -1.55
N LEU A 335 2.44 3.56 -2.38
CA LEU A 335 2.33 4.97 -2.01
C LEU A 335 1.16 5.25 -1.04
N SER A 336 -0.01 4.65 -1.26
CA SER A 336 -1.13 4.64 -0.32
C SER A 336 -0.74 3.99 1.02
N GLY A 337 0.13 2.97 0.98
CA GLY A 337 0.78 2.38 2.14
C GLY A 337 1.65 3.36 2.93
N VAL A 338 2.48 4.17 2.26
CA VAL A 338 3.35 5.18 2.90
C VAL A 338 2.49 6.23 3.62
N LEU A 339 1.54 6.83 2.90
CA LEU A 339 0.61 7.84 3.45
C LEU A 339 -0.13 7.31 4.68
N SER A 340 -0.64 6.07 4.60
CA SER A 340 -1.34 5.42 5.71
C SER A 340 -0.43 5.16 6.90
N MET A 341 0.80 4.68 6.70
CA MET A 341 1.73 4.38 7.79
C MET A 341 2.20 5.64 8.51
N LEU A 342 2.46 6.73 7.77
CA LEU A 342 2.80 8.04 8.33
C LEU A 342 1.63 8.59 9.16
N PHE A 343 0.39 8.52 8.66
CA PHE A 343 -0.78 8.95 9.42
C PHE A 343 -1.01 8.09 10.68
N GLU A 344 -0.83 6.77 10.61
CA GLU A 344 -0.86 5.89 11.79
C GLU A 344 0.17 6.29 12.86
N MET A 345 1.37 6.74 12.46
CA MET A 345 2.39 7.22 13.39
C MET A 345 1.93 8.50 14.11
N VAL A 346 1.33 9.45 13.38
CA VAL A 346 0.79 10.71 13.95
C VAL A 346 -0.43 10.45 14.84
N GLU A 347 -1.36 9.58 14.41
CA GLU A 347 -2.53 9.15 15.19
C GLU A 347 -2.09 8.47 16.49
N ALA A 348 -1.08 7.58 16.45
CA ALA A 348 -0.52 6.93 17.63
C ALA A 348 0.24 7.87 18.59
N MET A 349 0.60 9.08 18.16
CA MET A 349 1.22 10.11 19.00
C MET A 349 0.20 11.03 19.68
N ASN A 350 -1.10 10.90 19.38
CA ASN A 350 -2.19 11.75 19.91
C ASN A 350 -1.97 13.26 19.68
N TRP A 351 -1.27 13.65 18.60
CA TRP A 351 -0.97 15.05 18.28
C TRP A 351 -2.14 15.85 17.68
N MET A 352 -3.28 15.20 17.41
CA MET A 352 -4.46 15.83 16.81
C MET A 352 -5.67 15.72 17.75
N GLY A 353 -6.40 16.82 17.93
CA GLY A 353 -7.70 16.79 18.60
C GLY A 353 -8.75 16.03 17.79
N GLU A 354 -9.71 15.41 18.48
CA GLU A 354 -10.63 14.41 17.89
C GLU A 354 -11.37 14.89 16.64
N LYS A 355 -11.86 16.14 16.62
CA LYS A 355 -12.53 16.71 15.43
C LYS A 355 -11.60 16.80 14.21
N LEU A 356 -10.34 17.19 14.43
CA LEU A 356 -9.34 17.29 13.36
C LEU A 356 -8.88 15.90 12.90
N ARG A 357 -8.68 14.96 13.84
CA ARG A 357 -8.40 13.55 13.53
C ARG A 357 -9.50 12.95 12.65
N CYS A 358 -10.77 13.14 13.03
CA CYS A 358 -11.92 12.70 12.23
C CYS A 358 -11.96 13.37 10.85
N LEU A 359 -11.76 14.69 10.76
CA LEU A 359 -11.73 15.42 9.50
C LEU A 359 -10.67 14.88 8.53
N VAL A 360 -9.42 14.75 9.00
CA VAL A 360 -8.30 14.25 8.19
C VAL A 360 -8.53 12.79 7.80
N LYS A 361 -8.98 11.94 8.73
CA LYS A 361 -9.26 10.52 8.45
C LYS A 361 -10.40 10.36 7.44
N ARG A 362 -11.44 11.20 7.52
CA ARG A 362 -12.58 11.21 6.57
C ARG A 362 -12.21 11.73 5.19
N LEU A 363 -11.44 12.82 5.10
CA LEU A 363 -11.04 13.39 3.81
C LEU A 363 -9.98 12.56 3.08
N LEU A 364 -8.96 12.09 3.79
CA LEU A 364 -7.77 11.49 3.17
C LEU A 364 -7.68 9.98 3.32
N PHE A 365 -8.37 9.36 4.28
CA PHE A 365 -8.20 7.95 4.65
C PHE A 365 -9.54 7.20 4.66
N ASN A 366 -10.29 7.31 3.58
CA ASN A 366 -11.54 6.57 3.35
C ASN A 366 -11.43 5.58 2.17
N TYR A 367 -12.18 4.48 2.24
CA TYR A 367 -12.20 3.41 1.24
C TYR A 367 -12.75 3.85 -0.12
N GLU A 368 -13.66 4.83 -0.16
CA GLU A 368 -14.24 5.33 -1.40
C GLU A 368 -13.23 6.07 -2.30
N THR A 369 -12.25 6.78 -1.73
CA THR A 369 -11.27 7.58 -2.50
C THR A 369 -9.81 7.15 -2.36
N ALA A 370 -9.48 6.21 -1.48
CA ALA A 370 -8.09 5.76 -1.19
C ALA A 370 -7.30 5.10 -2.34
N LEU A 371 -7.88 4.96 -3.54
CA LEU A 371 -7.18 4.60 -4.78
C LEU A 371 -7.43 5.59 -5.91
N LEU A 372 -8.33 6.57 -5.76
CA LEU A 372 -8.68 7.54 -6.80
C LEU A 372 -7.50 8.47 -7.10
N GLY A 373 -6.90 9.04 -6.05
CA GLY A 373 -5.73 9.91 -6.17
C GLY A 373 -4.52 9.18 -6.72
N GLU A 374 -4.27 7.97 -6.22
CA GLU A 374 -3.22 7.07 -6.67
C GLU A 374 -3.30 6.76 -8.17
N LEU A 375 -4.45 6.29 -8.64
CA LEU A 375 -4.64 5.93 -10.06
C LEU A 375 -4.51 7.15 -10.97
N ALA A 376 -5.08 8.30 -10.58
CA ALA A 376 -4.96 9.54 -11.33
C ALA A 376 -3.52 10.06 -11.40
N CYS A 377 -2.81 10.07 -10.27
CA CYS A 377 -1.40 10.45 -10.20
C CYS A 377 -0.54 9.50 -11.05
N SER A 378 -0.82 8.20 -10.98
CA SER A 378 -0.09 7.20 -11.74
C SER A 378 -0.31 7.34 -13.26
N ALA A 379 -1.52 7.66 -13.70
CA ALA A 379 -1.81 7.94 -15.12
C ALA A 379 -1.17 9.25 -15.63
N ALA A 380 -0.99 10.23 -14.75
CA ALA A 380 -0.37 11.52 -15.07
C ALA A 380 1.17 11.55 -14.91
N MET A 381 1.77 10.48 -14.39
CA MET A 381 3.18 10.49 -13.94
C MET A 381 4.18 10.87 -15.03
N GLN A 382 4.07 10.28 -16.23
CA GLN A 382 4.97 10.55 -17.36
C GLN A 382 4.90 12.03 -17.81
N PHE A 383 3.70 12.62 -17.85
CA PHE A 383 3.50 14.03 -18.16
C PHE A 383 4.07 14.94 -17.07
N TYR A 384 3.86 14.58 -15.80
CA TYR A 384 4.39 15.33 -14.67
C TYR A 384 5.92 15.34 -14.64
N LEU A 385 6.58 14.18 -14.79
CA LEU A 385 8.04 14.07 -14.86
C LEU A 385 8.60 14.85 -16.07
N THR A 386 7.99 14.71 -17.24
CA THR A 386 8.39 15.43 -18.46
C THR A 386 8.29 16.95 -18.31
N GLY A 387 7.16 17.45 -17.78
CA GLY A 387 6.96 18.87 -17.53
C GLY A 387 7.91 19.42 -16.45
N LEU A 388 8.16 18.64 -15.40
CA LEU A 388 9.09 18.99 -14.34
C LEU A 388 10.54 19.06 -14.86
N ASN A 389 10.98 18.11 -15.67
CA ASN A 389 12.33 18.14 -16.26
C ASN A 389 12.49 19.27 -17.27
N LYS A 390 11.47 19.57 -18.10
CA LYS A 390 11.48 20.71 -19.03
C LYS A 390 11.33 22.09 -18.36
N SER A 391 11.23 22.16 -17.02
CA SER A 391 11.20 23.42 -16.26
C SER A 391 12.61 24.02 -16.07
N SER A 392 12.74 25.00 -15.16
CA SER A 392 14.03 25.58 -14.74
C SER A 392 15.04 24.54 -14.23
N LEU A 393 14.59 23.32 -13.89
CA LEU A 393 15.46 22.20 -13.57
C LEU A 393 16.47 21.86 -14.69
N LYS A 394 16.19 22.12 -15.98
CA LYS A 394 17.17 21.87 -17.08
C LYS A 394 18.52 22.55 -16.79
N GLY A 395 18.51 23.76 -16.22
CA GLY A 395 19.71 24.53 -15.89
C GLY A 395 20.41 24.17 -14.58
N SER A 396 20.06 23.08 -13.89
CA SER A 396 20.51 22.82 -12.52
C SER A 396 21.89 22.15 -12.38
N LYS A 397 22.59 21.83 -13.47
CA LYS A 397 23.95 21.24 -13.47
C LYS A 397 24.93 22.00 -12.53
N PRO A 398 25.08 23.35 -12.59
CA PRO A 398 26.07 24.05 -11.76
C PRO A 398 25.77 23.97 -10.26
N ILE A 399 24.48 23.86 -9.89
CA ILE A 399 24.06 23.73 -8.49
C ILE A 399 24.39 22.32 -7.98
N ALA A 400 24.14 21.30 -8.81
CA ALA A 400 24.51 19.91 -8.49
C ALA A 400 26.02 19.72 -8.37
N GLU A 401 26.82 20.42 -9.19
CA GLU A 401 28.29 20.42 -9.09
C GLU A 401 28.77 21.13 -7.80
N ALA A 402 28.13 22.23 -7.41
CA ALA A 402 28.48 22.98 -6.19
C ALA A 402 28.11 22.26 -4.87
N VAL A 403 27.02 21.46 -4.85
CA VAL A 403 26.46 20.85 -3.62
C VAL A 403 26.60 19.32 -3.60
N SER A 404 27.05 18.71 -4.70
CA SER A 404 26.99 17.27 -5.06
C SER A 404 25.66 16.79 -5.64
N TYR A 405 25.77 15.93 -6.66
CA TYR A 405 24.65 15.26 -7.32
C TYR A 405 23.76 14.47 -6.36
N TYR A 406 24.35 13.83 -5.34
CA TYR A 406 23.59 13.09 -4.33
C TYR A 406 22.65 13.99 -3.52
N VAL A 407 23.16 15.11 -3.00
CA VAL A 407 22.34 16.06 -2.21
C VAL A 407 21.31 16.76 -3.10
N TRP A 408 21.69 17.15 -4.32
CA TRP A 408 20.75 17.76 -5.26
C TRP A 408 19.65 16.79 -5.72
N SER A 409 19.96 15.49 -5.81
CA SER A 409 18.97 14.44 -6.07
C SER A 409 17.91 14.33 -4.98
N LEU A 410 18.25 14.55 -3.70
CA LEU A 410 17.26 14.61 -2.63
C LEU A 410 16.28 15.77 -2.82
N VAL A 411 16.73 16.90 -3.38
CA VAL A 411 15.86 18.04 -3.73
C VAL A 411 14.97 17.68 -4.93
N GLY A 412 15.55 17.09 -6.00
CA GLY A 412 14.80 16.66 -7.18
C GLY A 412 13.69 15.64 -6.86
N HIS A 413 14.02 14.58 -6.12
CA HIS A 413 13.04 13.60 -5.63
C HIS A 413 12.06 14.24 -4.64
N GLY A 414 12.51 15.17 -3.80
CA GLY A 414 11.65 15.92 -2.88
C GLY A 414 10.54 16.67 -3.63
N ILE A 415 10.86 17.35 -4.73
CA ILE A 415 9.87 18.04 -5.57
C ILE A 415 8.86 17.04 -6.16
N ILE A 416 9.35 15.92 -6.72
CA ILE A 416 8.49 14.85 -7.27
C ILE A 416 7.53 14.31 -6.19
N VAL A 417 8.05 13.89 -5.04
CA VAL A 417 7.27 13.27 -3.96
C VAL A 417 6.25 14.26 -3.38
N LEU A 418 6.64 15.53 -3.17
CA LEU A 418 5.72 16.55 -2.67
C LEU A 418 4.60 16.86 -3.67
N GLY A 419 4.90 16.96 -4.97
CA GLY A 419 3.89 17.16 -6.01
C GLY A 419 2.91 15.98 -6.11
N ILE A 420 3.44 14.75 -6.10
CA ILE A 420 2.66 13.51 -6.04
C ILE A 420 1.73 13.49 -4.83
N VAL A 421 2.25 13.74 -3.63
CA VAL A 421 1.47 13.76 -2.38
C VAL A 421 0.40 14.86 -2.41
N PHE A 422 0.71 16.04 -2.93
CA PHE A 422 -0.25 17.13 -3.10
C PHE A 422 -1.41 16.74 -4.03
N VAL A 423 -1.12 16.15 -5.19
CA VAL A 423 -2.14 15.69 -6.15
C VAL A 423 -3.02 14.60 -5.53
N ILE A 424 -2.42 13.58 -4.90
CA ILE A 424 -3.16 12.47 -4.28
C ILE A 424 -4.07 12.97 -3.15
N THR A 425 -3.53 13.77 -2.23
CA THR A 425 -4.33 14.30 -1.11
C THR A 425 -5.44 15.23 -1.59
N SER A 426 -5.19 16.08 -2.59
CA SER A 426 -6.21 16.94 -3.20
C SER A 426 -7.34 16.15 -3.85
N ILE A 427 -7.01 15.14 -4.67
CA ILE A 427 -8.00 14.29 -5.35
C ILE A 427 -8.81 13.46 -4.34
N ARG A 428 -8.15 12.86 -3.33
CA ARG A 428 -8.83 12.12 -2.25
C ARG A 428 -9.80 13.01 -1.48
N ALA A 429 -9.36 14.20 -1.07
CA ALA A 429 -10.18 15.16 -0.33
C ALA A 429 -11.36 15.67 -1.16
N LEU A 430 -11.13 16.05 -2.43
CA LEU A 430 -12.19 16.50 -3.33
C LEU A 430 -13.24 15.41 -3.56
N GLY A 431 -12.80 14.17 -3.84
CA GLY A 431 -13.70 13.03 -3.97
C GLY A 431 -14.51 12.75 -2.70
N ALA A 432 -13.89 12.88 -1.52
CA ALA A 432 -14.56 12.70 -0.24
C ALA A 432 -15.60 13.79 0.02
N VAL A 433 -15.28 15.06 -0.27
CA VAL A 433 -16.20 16.21 -0.19
C VAL A 433 -17.40 16.00 -1.11
N ILE A 434 -17.17 15.62 -2.37
CA ILE A 434 -18.24 15.34 -3.35
C ILE A 434 -19.11 14.16 -2.88
N SER A 435 -18.50 13.04 -2.48
CA SER A 435 -19.21 11.85 -1.98
C SER A 435 -20.08 12.18 -0.77
N VAL A 436 -19.55 12.88 0.24
CA VAL A 436 -20.31 13.29 1.42
C VAL A 436 -21.45 14.24 1.06
N ARG A 437 -21.20 15.21 0.17
CA ARG A 437 -22.23 16.15 -0.29
C ARG A 437 -23.36 15.47 -1.06
N TRP A 438 -23.05 14.43 -1.82
CA TRP A 438 -24.03 13.64 -2.59
C TRP A 438 -24.83 12.70 -1.70
N THR A 439 -24.17 11.92 -0.84
CA THR A 439 -24.82 10.89 -0.03
C THR A 439 -25.57 11.43 1.18
N PHE A 440 -25.07 12.50 1.83
CA PHE A 440 -25.62 13.01 3.09
C PHE A 440 -26.22 14.42 2.99
N GLY A 441 -26.09 15.09 1.84
CA GLY A 441 -26.56 16.47 1.64
C GLY A 441 -25.82 17.56 2.44
N SER A 442 -24.95 17.18 3.38
CA SER A 442 -24.32 18.05 4.36
C SER A 442 -22.88 17.61 4.68
N PHE A 443 -22.00 18.58 4.91
CA PHE A 443 -20.61 18.33 5.33
C PHE A 443 -20.45 18.03 6.83
N ALA A 444 -21.53 18.03 7.62
CA ALA A 444 -21.49 17.73 9.06
C ALA A 444 -20.80 16.40 9.38
N LEU A 445 -20.95 15.40 8.49
CA LEU A 445 -20.27 14.10 8.64
C LEU A 445 -18.75 14.24 8.71
N LEU A 446 -18.13 15.22 8.07
CA LEU A 446 -16.67 15.38 8.12
C LEU A 446 -16.15 15.77 9.51
N LEU A 447 -16.95 16.47 10.33
CA LEU A 447 -16.53 17.07 11.61
C LEU A 447 -17.17 16.43 12.85
N THR A 448 -18.34 15.80 12.74
CA THR A 448 -19.07 15.25 13.90
C THR A 448 -18.39 13.99 14.42
N PRO A 449 -17.88 13.96 15.66
CA PRO A 449 -17.21 12.77 16.19
C PRO A 449 -18.21 11.64 16.41
N CYS A 450 -17.73 10.40 16.30
CA CYS A 450 -18.48 9.18 16.60
C CYS A 450 -17.69 8.36 17.62
N CYS A 451 -18.32 7.88 18.69
CA CYS A 451 -17.66 7.11 19.73
C CYS A 451 -16.96 5.84 19.18
N VAL A 452 -17.51 5.22 18.14
CA VAL A 452 -16.89 4.10 17.43
C VAL A 452 -15.58 4.51 16.74
N ASP A 453 -15.52 5.69 16.11
CA ASP A 453 -14.26 6.18 15.50
C ASP A 453 -13.17 6.43 16.54
N THR A 454 -13.56 6.85 17.75
CA THR A 454 -12.65 7.04 18.88
C THR A 454 -12.14 5.71 19.43
N VAL A 455 -13.05 4.74 19.66
CA VAL A 455 -12.72 3.43 20.26
C VAL A 455 -11.97 2.52 19.28
N ILE A 456 -12.34 2.51 18.00
CA ILE A 456 -11.54 1.87 16.95
C ILE A 456 -10.18 2.58 16.83
N GLY A 457 -10.18 3.91 16.72
CA GLY A 457 -8.97 4.73 16.69
C GLY A 457 -7.96 4.24 15.64
N PRO A 458 -6.70 3.95 16.03
CA PRO A 458 -5.67 3.44 15.12
C PRO A 458 -5.78 1.93 14.86
N ARG A 459 -6.87 1.23 15.19
CA ARG A 459 -7.06 -0.21 14.88
C ARG A 459 -7.54 -0.45 13.45
N CYS A 460 -8.29 0.49 12.88
CA CYS A 460 -8.73 0.48 11.49
C CYS A 460 -7.89 1.45 10.65
N LYS A 461 -7.41 0.99 9.49
CA LYS A 461 -6.51 1.72 8.58
C LYS A 461 -7.25 2.86 7.86
N LEU A 462 -8.42 2.56 7.29
CA LEU A 462 -9.26 3.50 6.55
C LEU A 462 -10.70 3.40 7.06
N ILE A 463 -11.53 4.41 6.79
CA ILE A 463 -12.96 4.39 7.13
C ILE A 463 -13.85 4.22 5.89
N LEU A 464 -15.16 4.02 6.08
CA LEU A 464 -16.13 3.93 4.98
C LEU A 464 -17.15 5.06 5.11
N LEU A 465 -17.08 6.09 4.26
CA LEU A 465 -17.92 7.28 4.33
C LEU A 465 -19.41 6.96 4.13
N SER A 466 -19.71 6.11 3.14
CA SER A 466 -21.06 5.57 2.89
C SER A 466 -21.55 4.59 3.96
N GLY A 467 -20.65 4.19 4.87
CA GLY A 467 -20.91 3.27 5.97
C GLY A 467 -21.53 3.91 7.22
N TYR A 468 -21.59 5.24 7.28
CA TYR A 468 -22.29 5.97 8.34
C TYR A 468 -23.79 6.14 8.04
N VAL A 469 -24.55 6.45 9.09
CA VAL A 469 -25.97 6.83 9.09
C VAL A 469 -26.23 7.84 10.21
N TRP A 470 -27.25 8.69 10.04
CA TRP A 470 -27.73 9.59 11.09
C TRP A 470 -28.98 9.01 11.74
N GLU A 471 -28.96 8.88 13.07
CA GLU A 471 -30.09 8.41 13.87
C GLU A 471 -30.24 9.33 15.08
N ASP A 472 -31.43 9.89 15.33
CA ASP A 472 -31.71 10.82 16.43
C ASP A 472 -30.68 11.97 16.56
N GLY A 473 -30.21 12.50 15.43
CA GLY A 473 -29.18 13.55 15.37
C GLY A 473 -27.76 13.09 15.71
N LYS A 474 -27.54 11.80 15.94
CA LYS A 474 -26.25 11.17 16.24
C LYS A 474 -25.67 10.51 14.99
N LEU A 475 -24.34 10.57 14.86
CA LEU A 475 -23.62 9.87 13.80
C LEU A 475 -23.29 8.44 14.25
N CYS A 476 -23.80 7.46 13.50
CA CYS A 476 -23.63 6.03 13.77
C CYS A 476 -23.04 5.31 12.55
N TYR A 477 -22.41 4.16 12.79
CA TYR A 477 -22.06 3.18 11.77
C TYR A 477 -23.20 2.18 11.55
N LYS A 478 -23.43 1.82 10.29
CA LYS A 478 -24.29 0.69 9.92
C LYS A 478 -23.69 -0.64 10.37
N ALA A 479 -24.54 -1.61 10.71
CA ALA A 479 -24.13 -2.97 11.07
C ALA A 479 -23.26 -3.63 9.99
N GLU A 480 -23.61 -3.45 8.72
CA GLU A 480 -22.87 -3.92 7.54
C GLU A 480 -21.43 -3.39 7.52
N THR A 481 -21.22 -2.11 7.82
CA THR A 481 -19.90 -1.49 7.88
C THR A 481 -19.03 -2.07 8.99
N LEU A 482 -19.62 -2.32 10.16
CA LEU A 482 -18.92 -2.92 11.30
C LEU A 482 -18.48 -4.36 10.96
N LYS A 483 -19.36 -5.11 10.28
CA LYS A 483 -19.05 -6.42 9.69
C LYS A 483 -17.95 -6.33 8.62
N ALA A 484 -17.96 -5.33 7.74
CA ALA A 484 -16.88 -5.09 6.78
C ALA A 484 -15.52 -4.84 7.45
N PHE A 485 -15.48 -4.12 8.59
CA PHE A 485 -14.28 -3.97 9.41
C PHE A 485 -13.91 -5.21 10.26
N GLY A 486 -14.71 -6.28 10.21
CA GLY A 486 -14.48 -7.48 11.03
C GLY A 486 -14.82 -7.30 12.52
N VAL A 487 -15.59 -6.27 12.88
CA VAL A 487 -16.06 -6.02 14.24
C VAL A 487 -17.18 -7.00 14.59
N LEU A 488 -17.02 -7.71 15.70
CA LEU A 488 -17.92 -8.74 16.19
C LEU A 488 -18.48 -8.33 17.55
N LYS A 489 -19.72 -8.75 17.83
CA LYS A 489 -20.33 -8.62 19.15
C LYS A 489 -20.02 -9.86 19.99
N ILE A 490 -19.52 -9.65 21.19
CA ILE A 490 -19.40 -10.67 22.23
C ILE A 490 -20.44 -10.39 23.31
N VAL A 491 -20.95 -11.46 23.93
CA VAL A 491 -21.64 -11.39 25.22
C VAL A 491 -20.89 -12.31 26.17
N GLU A 492 -20.35 -11.75 27.26
CA GLU A 492 -19.68 -12.52 28.32
C GLU A 492 -20.71 -13.22 29.25
N GLU A 493 -20.25 -14.07 30.16
CA GLU A 493 -21.13 -14.91 31.00
C GLU A 493 -22.05 -14.11 31.93
N ASP A 494 -21.65 -12.89 32.29
CA ASP A 494 -22.42 -11.90 33.05
C ASP A 494 -23.55 -11.24 32.22
N GLY A 495 -23.63 -11.52 30.92
CA GLY A 495 -24.56 -10.91 29.98
C GLY A 495 -24.09 -9.56 29.43
N THR A 496 -22.91 -9.06 29.83
CA THR A 496 -22.40 -7.76 29.39
C THR A 496 -21.95 -7.83 27.93
N PRO A 497 -22.46 -6.94 27.06
CA PRO A 497 -22.10 -6.92 25.65
C PRO A 497 -20.81 -6.12 25.38
N PHE A 498 -19.90 -6.70 24.60
CA PHE A 498 -18.64 -6.08 24.18
C PHE A 498 -18.46 -6.14 22.66
N ILE A 499 -17.52 -5.35 22.13
CA ILE A 499 -17.03 -5.50 20.76
C ILE A 499 -15.60 -6.04 20.72
N ALA A 500 -15.33 -6.88 19.72
CA ALA A 500 -14.01 -7.43 19.43
C ALA A 500 -13.65 -7.40 17.95
N ILE A 501 -12.36 -7.49 17.69
CA ILE A 501 -11.75 -7.67 16.36
C ILE A 501 -10.69 -8.78 16.41
N HIS A 502 -10.30 -9.27 15.25
CA HIS A 502 -9.16 -10.17 15.10
C HIS A 502 -7.82 -9.42 15.28
N ARG A 503 -7.06 -9.79 16.30
CA ARG A 503 -5.74 -9.22 16.60
C ARG A 503 -4.70 -9.67 15.56
N LEU A 504 -4.38 -8.78 14.63
CA LEU A 504 -3.24 -8.95 13.72
C LEU A 504 -1.93 -8.96 14.51
N HIS A 505 -1.25 -10.11 14.53
CA HIS A 505 0.11 -10.26 15.07
C HIS A 505 1.15 -10.08 13.96
N TRP A 506 2.43 -9.96 14.32
CA TRP A 506 3.53 -9.80 13.36
C TRP A 506 3.76 -11.05 12.49
N ILE A 507 3.79 -12.24 13.12
CA ILE A 507 4.15 -13.52 12.46
C ILE A 507 3.15 -14.64 12.82
N SER A 508 2.79 -14.73 14.10
CA SER A 508 1.89 -15.77 14.62
C SER A 508 0.44 -15.59 14.16
N ILE A 509 -0.35 -16.67 14.17
CA ILE A 509 -1.78 -16.65 13.85
C ILE A 509 -2.52 -17.54 14.88
N PRO A 510 -2.54 -17.14 16.17
CA PRO A 510 -3.13 -17.97 17.23
C PRO A 510 -4.62 -18.24 16.96
N PRO A 511 -5.18 -19.39 17.40
CA PRO A 511 -6.60 -19.69 17.20
C PRO A 511 -7.51 -18.73 17.98
N GLY A 512 -7.16 -18.40 19.23
CA GLY A 512 -7.80 -17.35 20.02
C GLY A 512 -7.26 -15.95 19.69
N ASP A 513 -7.45 -15.47 18.46
CA ASP A 513 -7.00 -14.14 18.02
C ASP A 513 -8.02 -13.02 18.26
N LEU A 514 -9.24 -13.31 18.73
CA LEU A 514 -10.24 -12.29 19.09
C LEU A 514 -9.84 -11.53 20.37
N MET A 515 -9.83 -10.21 20.26
CA MET A 515 -9.55 -9.28 21.35
C MET A 515 -10.71 -8.31 21.56
N VAL A 516 -11.23 -8.26 22.79
CA VAL A 516 -12.20 -7.26 23.26
C VAL A 516 -11.49 -5.91 23.40
N PHE A 517 -12.12 -4.84 22.91
CA PHE A 517 -11.54 -3.47 22.96
C PHE A 517 -12.56 -2.34 23.26
N GLY A 518 -13.86 -2.66 23.30
CA GLY A 518 -14.89 -1.71 23.74
C GLY A 518 -16.11 -2.39 24.36
N GLU A 519 -16.77 -1.67 25.26
CA GLU A 519 -18.00 -2.06 25.95
C GLU A 519 -19.21 -1.40 25.29
N LEU A 520 -20.36 -2.09 25.26
CA LEU A 520 -21.57 -1.63 24.57
C LEU A 520 -22.63 -1.14 25.56
N HIS A 521 -22.93 0.16 25.50
CA HIS A 521 -24.02 0.78 26.26
C HIS A 521 -25.12 1.26 25.30
N GLY A 522 -26.02 0.34 24.94
CA GLY A 522 -27.02 0.58 23.90
C GLY A 522 -26.36 0.74 22.53
N HIS A 523 -26.46 1.93 21.94
CA HIS A 523 -25.80 2.29 20.68
C HIS A 523 -24.39 2.84 20.87
N ASN A 524 -24.05 3.32 22.08
CA ASN A 524 -22.73 3.89 22.36
C ASN A 524 -21.68 2.80 22.61
N VAL A 525 -20.43 3.08 22.23
CA VAL A 525 -19.25 2.28 22.57
C VAL A 525 -18.31 3.08 23.47
N THR A 526 -17.88 2.49 24.57
CA THR A 526 -16.83 3.02 25.46
C THR A 526 -15.56 2.18 25.33
N GLN A 527 -14.38 2.79 25.49
CA GLN A 527 -13.12 2.06 25.43
C GLN A 527 -12.90 1.27 26.72
N CYS A 528 -12.56 -0.02 26.62
CA CYS A 528 -12.22 -0.87 27.77
C CYS A 528 -10.76 -1.35 27.71
N SER A 529 -10.32 -2.10 28.72
CA SER A 529 -9.02 -2.77 28.70
C SER A 529 -8.98 -3.90 27.67
N GLU A 530 -7.91 -3.96 26.88
CA GLU A 530 -7.75 -5.02 25.87
C GLU A 530 -7.59 -6.39 26.55
N ARG A 531 -8.50 -7.34 26.25
CA ARG A 531 -8.48 -8.70 26.81
C ARG A 531 -8.87 -9.78 25.78
N PRO A 532 -8.47 -11.05 25.98
CA PRO A 532 -8.95 -12.17 25.16
C PRO A 532 -10.47 -12.34 25.26
N CYS A 533 -11.09 -12.90 24.22
CA CYS A 533 -12.51 -13.27 24.26
C CYS A 533 -12.75 -14.56 25.07
N HIS A 534 -13.67 -14.51 26.02
CA HIS A 534 -14.20 -15.68 26.74
C HIS A 534 -15.72 -15.91 26.52
N GLY A 535 -16.40 -14.98 25.82
CA GLY A 535 -17.85 -14.99 25.65
C GLY A 535 -18.36 -15.62 24.35
N THR A 536 -19.68 -15.53 24.17
CA THR A 536 -20.39 -15.99 22.96
C THR A 536 -20.27 -14.96 21.83
N VAL A 537 -19.93 -15.39 20.61
CA VAL A 537 -19.67 -14.50 19.47
C VAL A 537 -20.86 -14.44 18.51
N SER A 538 -21.17 -13.23 18.05
CA SER A 538 -22.23 -12.94 17.07
C SER A 538 -21.87 -11.74 16.19
N MET A 539 -22.59 -11.54 15.08
CA MET A 539 -22.47 -10.30 14.30
C MET A 539 -23.15 -9.13 15.03
N VAL A 540 -22.62 -7.93 14.86
CA VAL A 540 -23.33 -6.70 15.23
C VAL A 540 -24.54 -6.56 14.29
N ARG A 541 -25.75 -6.39 14.85
CA ARG A 541 -27.01 -6.28 14.09
C ARG A 541 -27.66 -4.90 14.12
N GLY A 542 -27.29 -4.08 15.10
CA GLY A 542 -27.74 -2.68 15.21
C GLY A 542 -26.67 -1.72 14.73
N THR A 543 -27.06 -0.47 14.56
CA THR A 543 -26.14 0.65 14.42
C THR A 543 -25.37 0.88 15.72
N LEU A 544 -24.14 1.40 15.62
CA LEU A 544 -23.35 1.82 16.79
C LEU A 544 -22.73 3.19 16.54
N GLY A 545 -22.80 4.07 17.53
CA GLY A 545 -22.28 5.43 17.45
C GLY A 545 -22.97 6.38 18.42
N GLY A 546 -22.87 7.67 18.15
CA GLY A 546 -23.16 8.73 19.10
C GLY A 546 -21.92 9.54 19.50
N SER A 547 -22.15 10.60 20.29
CA SER A 547 -21.06 11.41 20.82
C SER A 547 -20.10 10.52 21.63
N PRO A 548 -18.77 10.70 21.50
CA PRO A 548 -17.85 10.16 22.48
C PRO A 548 -18.30 10.60 23.88
N GLY A 549 -18.45 9.65 24.80
CA GLY A 549 -18.66 9.98 26.19
C GLY A 549 -17.49 10.82 26.70
N ILE A 550 -17.75 11.77 27.60
CA ILE A 550 -16.70 12.61 28.18
C ILE A 550 -15.83 11.74 29.09
N ILE A 551 -14.85 11.06 28.50
CA ILE A 551 -13.70 10.53 29.21
C ILE A 551 -12.82 11.73 29.53
N SER A 552 -13.15 12.43 30.62
CA SER A 552 -12.17 13.26 31.31
C SER A 552 -10.93 12.40 31.54
N PRO A 553 -9.72 12.83 31.16
CA PRO A 553 -8.51 12.06 31.43
C PRO A 553 -8.33 12.01 32.95
N SER A 554 -8.75 10.89 33.54
CA SER A 554 -8.60 10.71 34.98
C SER A 554 -7.11 10.72 35.30
N LYS A 555 -6.72 11.52 36.30
CA LYS A 555 -5.33 11.67 36.75
C LYS A 555 -4.85 10.43 37.52
N ALA A 556 -5.11 9.24 36.99
CA ALA A 556 -4.97 7.94 37.67
C ALA A 556 -3.63 7.23 37.39
N VAL A 557 -2.85 7.66 36.38
CA VAL A 557 -1.57 7.03 36.03
C VAL A 557 -0.35 7.79 36.58
N LEU A 558 -0.48 9.09 36.93
CA LEU A 558 0.66 9.91 37.38
C LEU A 558 0.82 10.01 38.92
N LYS A 559 0.05 9.25 39.71
CA LYS A 559 0.11 9.31 41.19
C LYS A 559 0.54 8.01 41.88
N LYS A 560 1.06 7.03 41.15
CA LYS A 560 1.56 5.76 41.71
C LYS A 560 3.10 5.65 41.81
N HIS A 561 3.81 6.77 41.64
CA HIS A 561 5.28 6.81 41.69
C HIS A 561 5.88 7.78 42.72
N MET A 562 5.06 8.46 43.54
CA MET A 562 5.51 9.30 44.66
C MET A 562 4.59 9.09 45.87
N SER A 563 4.82 7.98 46.57
CA SER A 563 4.26 7.70 47.90
C SER A 563 5.19 6.72 48.63
N ILE A 564 6.44 7.16 48.87
CA ILE A 564 7.32 6.53 49.86
C ILE A 564 7.18 7.39 51.12
N GLU A 565 6.41 6.90 52.09
CA GLU A 565 6.44 7.44 53.45
C GLU A 565 7.61 6.83 54.25
N PRO A 566 8.09 7.52 55.30
CA PRO A 566 9.38 7.22 55.90
C PRO A 566 9.30 6.11 56.95
N SER A 567 10.24 5.17 56.90
CA SER A 567 10.52 4.27 58.03
C SER A 567 11.43 4.97 59.05
N GLN A 568 10.86 5.47 60.14
CA GLN A 568 11.61 5.66 61.39
C GLN A 568 11.67 4.33 62.17
N GLY A 569 12.77 4.10 62.88
CA GLY A 569 12.77 3.22 64.07
C GLY A 569 13.53 1.89 63.96
N SER A 570 14.87 1.95 63.94
CA SER A 570 15.74 1.38 65.00
C SER A 570 17.21 1.58 64.65
#